data_AF-A0A8X7CGA6-F1
#
_entry.id   AF-A0A8X7CGA6-F1
#
_cell.length_a   1.000
_cell.length_b   1.000
_cell.length_c   1.000
_cell.angle_alpha   90.00
_cell.angle_beta   90.00
_cell.angle_gamma   90.00
#
_symmetry.space_group_name_H-M   'P 1'
#
loop_
_entity.id
_entity.type
_entity.pdbx_description
1 polymer ?
#
loop_
_entity_poly.entity_id
_entity_poly.type
_entity_poly.pdbx_seq_one_letter_code
_entity_poly.pdbx_strand_id
1 'polypeptide(L)'
;MYYAWILAIVIVILSFIKWYSARNDDYWKKKGIEYMPRMNLLAMFYMLSKTNMGQAIRDMVKGYGRVVGSFEGSIPSVTVTDPNILRDILVKDFHIFPYRRIMKTYDPIADAMVTMTTGEDWKRVRTIITPAFTSKRMRQMASIMNDSSKTLLEVCEKHCNEGKPLDAKGAFGAFTMDVIASSAFWDQIDSHNDPENNP
;
A
#
# COMPACT_ATOMS: atom_id res chain seq x y z
N MET A 1 41.92 16.35 -6.40
CA MET A 1 41.60 16.39 -7.84
C MET A 1 40.41 15.50 -8.22
N TYR A 2 40.33 14.25 -7.76
CA TYR A 2 39.20 13.34 -8.06
C TYR A 2 37.83 13.80 -7.51
N TYR A 3 37.78 14.37 -6.30
CA TYR A 3 36.53 14.91 -5.72
C TYR A 3 35.92 16.05 -6.54
N ALA A 4 36.75 16.87 -7.21
CA ALA A 4 36.27 17.95 -8.06
C ALA A 4 35.55 17.41 -9.31
N TRP A 5 36.07 16.34 -9.91
CA TRP A 5 35.42 15.65 -11.02
C TRP A 5 34.10 14.99 -10.60
N ILE A 6 34.07 14.35 -9.42
CA ILE A 6 32.84 13.77 -8.86
C ILE A 6 31.78 14.87 -8.64
N LEU A 7 32.16 16.00 -8.03
CA LEU A 7 31.25 17.13 -7.83
C LEU A 7 30.73 17.71 -9.16
N ALA A 8 31.59 17.87 -10.16
CA ALA A 8 31.19 18.35 -11.48
C ALA A 8 30.17 17.39 -12.14
N ILE A 9 30.42 16.09 -12.08
CA ILE A 9 29.49 15.06 -12.59
C ILE A 9 28.15 15.13 -11.86
N VAL A 10 28.15 15.24 -10.54
CA VAL A 10 26.92 15.37 -9.74
C VAL A 10 26.13 16.62 -10.14
N ILE A 11 26.79 17.77 -10.35
CA ILE A 11 26.13 19.01 -10.78
C ILE A 11 25.50 18.86 -12.16
N VAL A 12 26.21 18.24 -13.12
CA VAL A 12 25.69 17.98 -14.46
C VAL A 12 24.46 17.06 -14.40
N ILE A 13 24.52 15.98 -13.61
CA ILE A 13 23.41 15.05 -13.41
C ILE A 13 22.21 15.76 -12.78
N LEU A 14 22.40 16.53 -11.72
CA LEU A 14 21.32 17.26 -11.06
C LEU A 14 20.68 18.30 -12.00
N SER A 15 21.48 18.97 -12.82
CA SER A 15 21.00 19.93 -13.82
C SER A 15 20.19 19.23 -14.90
N PHE A 16 20.66 18.08 -15.40
CA PHE A 16 19.94 17.26 -16.36
C PHE A 16 18.62 16.74 -15.78
N ILE A 17 18.60 16.24 -14.55
CA ILE A 17 17.37 15.78 -13.86
C ILE A 17 16.37 16.91 -13.73
N LYS A 18 16.81 18.11 -13.31
CA LYS A 18 15.93 19.28 -13.22
C LYS A 18 15.35 19.66 -14.57
N TRP A 19 16.17 19.73 -15.61
CA TRP A 19 15.72 20.05 -16.96
C TRP A 19 14.73 19.01 -17.51
N TYR A 20 15.05 17.73 -17.38
CA TYR A 20 14.19 16.62 -17.81
C TYR A 20 12.84 16.63 -17.07
N SER A 21 12.86 16.90 -15.77
CA SER A 21 11.65 16.97 -14.95
C SER A 21 10.79 18.20 -15.26
N ALA A 22 11.43 19.36 -15.47
CA ALA A 22 10.75 20.63 -15.74
C ALA A 22 10.04 20.65 -17.10
N ARG A 23 10.45 19.81 -18.05
CA ARG A 23 9.83 19.68 -19.38
C ARG A 23 8.34 19.40 -19.33
N ASN A 24 7.84 18.77 -18.27
CA ASN A 24 6.44 18.36 -18.13
C ASN A 24 5.66 19.17 -17.08
N ASP A 25 6.20 20.27 -16.55
CA ASP A 25 5.58 21.01 -15.45
C ASP A 25 4.30 21.76 -15.86
N ASP A 26 4.10 21.99 -17.15
CA ASP A 26 2.89 22.60 -17.70
C ASP A 26 1.77 21.59 -18.02
N TYR A 27 1.99 20.29 -17.76
CA TYR A 27 1.04 19.22 -18.09
C TYR A 27 -0.35 19.45 -17.48
N TRP A 28 -0.42 19.66 -16.16
CA TRP A 28 -1.70 19.86 -15.48
C TRP A 28 -2.32 21.22 -15.79
N LYS A 29 -1.48 22.24 -15.97
CA LYS A 29 -1.92 23.56 -16.43
C LYS A 29 -2.64 23.48 -17.78
N LYS A 30 -2.10 22.72 -18.73
CA LYS A 30 -2.75 22.49 -20.05
C LYS A 30 -4.06 21.71 -19.96
N LYS A 31 -4.24 20.89 -18.93
CA LYS A 31 -5.46 20.10 -18.69
C LYS A 31 -6.52 20.84 -17.88
N GLY A 32 -6.22 22.04 -17.37
CA GLY A 32 -7.15 22.83 -16.56
C GLY A 32 -7.47 22.19 -15.21
N ILE A 33 -6.57 21.35 -14.69
CA ILE A 33 -6.72 20.70 -13.39
C ILE A 33 -5.83 21.45 -12.39
N GLU A 34 -6.40 21.81 -11.25
CA GLU A 34 -5.66 22.38 -10.13
C GLU A 34 -4.57 21.41 -9.67
N TYR A 35 -3.34 21.89 -9.50
CA TYR A 35 -2.21 21.00 -9.26
C TYR A 35 -1.20 21.54 -8.26
N MET A 36 -0.64 20.62 -7.48
CA MET A 36 0.50 20.90 -6.62
C MET A 36 1.76 21.03 -7.50
N PRO A 37 2.48 22.17 -7.44
CA PRO A 37 3.75 22.33 -8.14
C PRO A 37 4.74 21.23 -7.76
N ARG A 38 5.60 20.85 -8.71
CA ARG A 38 6.62 19.83 -8.46
C ARG A 38 7.50 20.23 -7.30
N MET A 39 7.67 19.31 -6.37
CA MET A 39 8.60 19.50 -5.26
C MET A 39 10.04 19.41 -5.74
N ASN A 40 10.89 20.30 -5.21
CA ASN A 40 12.34 20.15 -5.35
C ASN A 40 12.82 18.87 -4.64
N LEU A 41 13.93 18.28 -5.11
CA LEU A 41 14.47 17.03 -4.56
C LEU A 41 14.62 17.06 -3.02
N LEU A 42 15.10 18.16 -2.45
CA LEU A 42 15.25 18.31 -1.00
C LEU A 42 13.90 18.25 -0.27
N ALA A 43 12.88 18.93 -0.80
CA ALA A 43 11.54 18.91 -0.24
C ALA A 43 10.91 17.51 -0.36
N MET A 44 11.16 16.80 -1.46
CA MET A 44 10.72 15.42 -1.65
C MET A 44 11.34 14.49 -0.60
N PHE A 45 12.67 14.56 -0.38
CA PHE A 45 13.33 13.76 0.67
C PHE A 45 12.84 14.12 2.08
N TYR A 46 12.60 15.41 2.34
CA TYR A 46 12.01 15.85 3.61
C TYR A 46 10.60 15.28 3.81
N MET A 47 9.75 15.35 2.79
CA MET A 47 8.41 14.77 2.84
C MET A 47 8.45 13.26 3.04
N LEU A 48 9.28 12.53 2.29
CA LEU A 48 9.41 11.07 2.42
C LEU A 48 9.93 10.63 3.80
N SER A 49 10.79 11.43 4.43
CA SER A 49 11.38 11.09 5.73
C SER A 49 10.54 11.50 6.94
N LYS A 50 9.73 12.56 6.82
CA LYS A 50 9.02 13.16 7.97
C LYS A 50 7.51 13.15 7.86
N THR A 51 6.95 13.03 6.65
CA THR A 51 5.52 13.17 6.43
C THR A 51 4.90 11.81 6.14
N ASN A 52 3.88 11.44 6.92
CA ASN A 52 3.06 10.29 6.60
C ASN A 52 2.32 10.56 5.28
N MET A 53 2.39 9.62 4.31
CA MET A 53 1.72 9.76 3.01
C MET A 53 0.23 10.10 3.14
N GLY A 54 -0.48 9.49 4.08
CA GLY A 54 -1.89 9.79 4.31
C GLY A 54 -2.13 11.22 4.78
N GLN A 55 -1.20 11.80 5.56
CA GLN A 55 -1.26 13.19 5.97
C GLN A 55 -0.96 14.13 4.80
N ALA A 56 0.07 13.83 4.00
CA ALA A 56 0.42 14.59 2.80
C ALA A 56 -0.76 14.68 1.81
N ILE A 57 -1.45 13.55 1.58
CA ILE A 57 -2.64 13.52 0.71
C ILE A 57 -3.76 14.40 1.29
N ARG A 58 -4.02 14.32 2.60
CA ARG A 58 -5.05 15.15 3.25
C ARG A 58 -4.75 16.64 3.12
N ASP A 59 -3.50 17.04 3.33
CA ASP A 59 -3.10 18.45 3.26
C ASP A 59 -3.15 18.96 1.82
N MET A 60 -2.76 18.14 0.85
CA MET A 60 -2.91 18.44 -0.57
C MET A 60 -4.39 18.62 -0.96
N VAL A 61 -5.28 17.72 -0.53
CA VAL A 61 -6.73 17.81 -0.83
C VAL A 61 -7.35 19.04 -0.16
N LYS A 62 -6.92 19.41 1.05
CA LYS A 62 -7.35 20.64 1.72
C LYS A 62 -6.90 21.90 0.99
N GLY A 63 -5.68 21.92 0.44
CA GLY A 63 -5.10 23.09 -0.23
C GLY A 63 -5.58 23.30 -1.66
N TYR A 64 -5.75 22.22 -2.43
CA TYR A 64 -5.99 22.28 -3.88
C TYR A 64 -7.36 21.71 -4.30
N GLY A 65 -8.14 21.18 -3.36
CA GLY A 65 -9.50 20.69 -3.60
C GLY A 65 -9.59 19.18 -3.82
N ARG A 66 -10.72 18.71 -4.36
CA ARG A 66 -11.07 17.28 -4.41
C ARG A 66 -10.36 16.49 -5.52
N VAL A 67 -9.92 17.17 -6.57
CA VAL A 67 -9.20 16.59 -7.71
C VAL A 67 -7.92 17.39 -7.88
N VAL A 68 -6.79 16.77 -7.59
CA VAL A 68 -5.50 17.47 -7.55
C VAL A 68 -4.51 16.75 -8.44
N GLY A 69 -3.99 17.47 -9.43
CA GLY A 69 -2.83 17.07 -10.20
C GLY A 69 -1.56 17.17 -9.35
N SER A 70 -0.65 16.23 -9.51
CA SER A 70 0.64 16.24 -8.85
C SER A 70 1.67 15.54 -9.74
N PHE A 71 2.90 15.47 -9.28
CA PHE A 71 3.92 14.72 -9.99
C PHE A 71 4.72 13.83 -9.06
N GLU A 72 4.78 12.56 -9.39
CA GLU A 72 5.72 11.62 -8.83
C GLU A 72 6.96 11.61 -9.74
N GLY A 73 7.89 12.54 -9.48
CA GLY A 73 9.14 12.77 -10.24
C GLY A 73 9.00 12.59 -11.76
N SER A 74 8.82 13.60 -12.59
CA SER A 74 8.46 13.52 -14.03
C SER A 74 7.11 12.84 -14.41
N ILE A 75 6.62 11.83 -13.67
CA ILE A 75 5.35 11.17 -14.00
C ILE A 75 4.17 11.99 -13.44
N PRO A 76 3.21 12.42 -14.28
CA PRO A 76 2.01 13.09 -13.81
C PRO A 76 1.10 12.09 -13.09
N SER A 77 0.66 12.42 -11.88
CA SER A 77 -0.27 11.63 -11.07
C SER A 77 -1.44 12.49 -10.62
N VAL A 78 -2.65 11.94 -10.58
CA VAL A 78 -3.84 12.64 -10.11
C VAL A 78 -4.38 11.98 -8.86
N THR A 79 -4.71 12.79 -7.86
CA THR A 79 -5.41 12.35 -6.66
C THR A 79 -6.87 12.78 -6.76
N VAL A 80 -7.77 11.80 -6.63
CA VAL A 80 -9.21 12.00 -6.73
C VAL A 80 -9.86 11.60 -5.41
N THR A 81 -10.65 12.50 -4.84
CA THR A 81 -11.41 12.26 -3.60
C THR A 81 -12.91 12.44 -3.76
N ASP A 82 -13.38 12.79 -4.96
CA ASP A 82 -14.81 12.89 -5.24
C ASP A 82 -15.44 11.49 -5.42
N PRO A 83 -16.48 11.11 -4.63
CA PRO A 83 -17.08 9.78 -4.71
C PRO A 83 -17.68 9.43 -6.07
N ASN A 84 -18.19 10.41 -6.82
CA ASN A 84 -18.80 10.15 -8.13
C ASN A 84 -17.71 9.79 -9.15
N ILE A 85 -16.61 10.56 -9.16
CA ILE A 85 -15.47 10.28 -10.03
C ILE A 85 -14.81 8.95 -9.63
N LEU A 86 -14.68 8.67 -8.32
CA LEU A 86 -14.16 7.40 -7.84
C LEU A 86 -15.03 6.21 -8.27
N ARG A 87 -16.36 6.35 -8.23
CA ARG A 87 -17.28 5.33 -8.74
C ARG A 87 -17.09 5.11 -10.24
N ASP A 88 -16.91 6.18 -11.00
CA ASP A 88 -16.67 6.09 -12.44
C ASP A 88 -15.35 5.34 -12.72
N ILE A 89 -14.25 5.72 -12.06
CA ILE A 89 -12.93 5.09 -12.24
C ILE A 89 -12.91 3.62 -11.77
N LEU A 90 -13.45 3.34 -10.59
CA LEU A 90 -13.28 2.03 -9.92
C LEU A 90 -14.35 1.01 -10.34
N VAL A 91 -15.50 1.44 -10.87
CA VAL A 91 -16.63 0.56 -11.18
C VAL A 91 -17.08 0.71 -12.62
N LYS A 92 -17.56 1.90 -13.03
CA LYS A 92 -18.21 2.10 -14.33
C LYS A 92 -17.25 1.89 -15.49
N ASP A 93 -16.09 2.54 -15.40
CA ASP A 93 -15.07 2.60 -16.44
C ASP A 93 -13.82 1.80 -16.04
N PHE A 94 -13.97 0.77 -15.20
CA PHE A 94 -12.88 -0.08 -14.74
C PHE A 94 -12.06 -0.69 -15.89
N HIS A 95 -12.71 -0.95 -17.04
CA HIS A 95 -12.04 -1.48 -18.24
C HIS A 95 -11.00 -0.51 -18.84
N ILE A 96 -11.11 0.79 -18.56
CA ILE A 96 -10.13 1.83 -18.94
C ILE A 96 -8.97 1.88 -17.92
N PHE A 97 -9.24 1.53 -16.66
CA PHE A 97 -8.27 1.52 -15.55
C PHE A 97 -7.97 0.11 -15.02
N PRO A 98 -7.61 -0.87 -15.86
CA PRO A 98 -7.45 -2.26 -15.43
C PRO A 98 -6.16 -2.48 -14.62
N TYR A 99 -5.21 -1.56 -14.71
CA TYR A 99 -3.88 -1.71 -14.14
C TYR A 99 -3.72 -0.87 -12.87
N ARG A 100 -3.16 -1.53 -11.84
CA ARG A 100 -2.61 -0.82 -10.68
C ARG A 100 -1.22 -0.29 -11.04
N ARG A 101 -0.64 0.46 -10.10
CA ARG A 101 0.76 0.87 -10.18
C ARG A 101 1.65 -0.36 -10.35
N ILE A 102 2.38 -0.42 -11.46
CA ILE A 102 3.32 -1.52 -11.73
C ILE A 102 4.53 -1.31 -10.82
N MET A 103 4.77 -2.28 -9.94
CA MET A 103 5.97 -2.36 -9.12
C MET A 103 6.60 -3.73 -9.38
N LYS A 104 7.88 -3.74 -9.75
CA LYS A 104 8.64 -4.99 -9.84
C LYS A 104 9.39 -5.19 -8.54
N THR A 105 9.14 -6.32 -7.91
CA THR A 105 9.86 -6.74 -6.69
C THR A 105 11.18 -7.41 -7.03
N TYR A 106 11.36 -7.83 -8.29
CA TYR A 106 12.48 -8.65 -8.77
C TYR A 106 12.53 -10.06 -8.15
N ASP A 107 11.45 -10.46 -7.48
CA ASP A 107 11.21 -11.80 -6.99
C ASP A 107 10.11 -12.44 -7.86
N PRO A 108 10.38 -13.58 -8.55
CA PRO A 108 9.40 -14.23 -9.42
C PRO A 108 8.09 -14.63 -8.71
N ILE A 109 8.14 -14.98 -7.43
CA ILE A 109 6.97 -15.39 -6.65
C ILE A 109 6.15 -14.16 -6.28
N ALA A 110 6.80 -13.11 -5.78
CA ALA A 110 6.10 -11.88 -5.41
C ALA A 110 5.47 -11.19 -6.63
N ASP A 111 6.17 -11.17 -7.76
CA ASP A 111 5.64 -10.61 -9.02
C ASP A 111 4.47 -11.45 -9.59
N ALA A 112 4.34 -12.73 -9.21
CA ALA A 112 3.22 -13.60 -9.59
C ALA A 112 1.97 -13.47 -8.69
N MET A 113 2.04 -12.68 -7.61
CA MET A 113 0.89 -12.50 -6.71
C MET A 113 -0.28 -11.75 -7.38
N VAL A 114 -1.52 -12.03 -6.94
CA VAL A 114 -2.75 -11.37 -7.45
C VAL A 114 -2.77 -9.85 -7.24
N THR A 115 -1.93 -9.35 -6.34
CA THR A 115 -1.79 -7.92 -6.06
C THR A 115 -0.85 -7.23 -7.04
N MET A 116 0.12 -7.96 -7.62
CA MET A 116 1.19 -7.47 -8.50
C MET A 116 0.92 -7.75 -9.98
N THR A 117 0.29 -8.88 -10.29
CA THR A 117 -0.07 -9.26 -11.66
C THR A 117 -1.05 -8.27 -12.30
N THR A 118 -1.06 -8.23 -13.63
CA THR A 118 -1.88 -7.32 -14.43
C THR A 118 -2.57 -8.05 -15.58
N GLY A 119 -3.59 -7.44 -16.17
CA GLY A 119 -4.22 -7.95 -17.40
C GLY A 119 -4.86 -9.33 -17.25
N GLU A 120 -4.63 -10.20 -18.21
CA GLU A 120 -5.20 -11.56 -18.24
C GLU A 120 -4.64 -12.46 -17.13
N ASP A 121 -3.38 -12.31 -16.75
CA ASP A 121 -2.79 -13.06 -15.63
C ASP A 121 -3.49 -12.71 -14.32
N TRP A 122 -3.73 -11.42 -14.08
CA TRP A 122 -4.51 -10.97 -12.93
C TRP A 122 -5.92 -11.55 -12.95
N LYS A 123 -6.62 -11.53 -14.09
CA LYS A 123 -7.96 -12.12 -14.21
C LYS A 123 -7.95 -13.61 -13.91
N ARG A 124 -6.95 -14.35 -14.43
CA ARG A 124 -6.78 -15.78 -14.21
C ARG A 124 -6.57 -16.10 -12.74
N VAL A 125 -5.57 -15.47 -12.10
CA VAL A 125 -5.26 -15.69 -10.68
C VAL A 125 -6.45 -15.29 -9.80
N ARG A 126 -7.08 -14.14 -10.07
CA ARG A 126 -8.28 -13.70 -9.32
C ARG A 126 -9.43 -14.70 -9.43
N THR A 127 -9.66 -15.27 -10.62
CA THR A 127 -10.72 -16.27 -10.84
C THR A 127 -10.48 -17.53 -10.02
N ILE A 128 -9.22 -17.94 -9.86
CA ILE A 128 -8.83 -19.10 -9.04
C ILE A 128 -9.04 -18.84 -7.55
N ILE A 129 -8.70 -17.64 -7.06
CA ILE A 129 -8.76 -17.31 -5.62
C ILE A 129 -10.19 -16.96 -5.15
N THR A 130 -11.00 -16.33 -6.01
CA THR A 130 -12.34 -15.80 -5.63
C THR A 130 -13.27 -16.85 -4.96
N PRO A 131 -13.35 -18.12 -5.42
CA PRO A 131 -14.20 -19.14 -4.81
C PRO A 131 -13.89 -19.44 -3.33
N ALA A 132 -12.65 -19.20 -2.88
CA ALA A 132 -12.25 -19.38 -1.49
C ALA A 132 -12.94 -18.39 -0.54
N PHE A 133 -13.41 -17.25 -1.06
CA PHE A 133 -14.02 -16.16 -0.27
C PHE A 133 -15.55 -16.08 -0.45
N THR A 134 -16.20 -17.16 -0.88
CA THR A 134 -17.67 -17.21 -0.95
C THR A 134 -18.30 -17.17 0.45
N SER A 135 -19.54 -16.70 0.56
CA SER A 135 -20.24 -16.61 1.86
C SER A 135 -20.29 -17.95 2.62
N LYS A 136 -20.35 -19.08 1.90
CA LYS A 136 -20.30 -20.42 2.51
C LYS A 136 -18.93 -20.69 3.15
N ARG A 137 -17.84 -20.39 2.44
CA ARG A 137 -16.46 -20.56 2.95
C ARG A 137 -16.18 -19.62 4.11
N MET A 138 -16.62 -18.35 4.01
CA MET A 138 -16.48 -17.38 5.09
C MET A 138 -17.19 -17.83 6.38
N ARG A 139 -18.37 -18.46 6.28
CA ARG A 139 -19.03 -19.05 7.47
C ARG A 139 -18.24 -20.20 8.09
N GLN A 140 -17.54 -21.00 7.30
CA GLN A 140 -16.66 -22.06 7.81
C GLN A 140 -15.47 -21.46 8.55
N MET A 141 -14.84 -20.42 7.98
CA MET A 141 -13.73 -19.70 8.60
C MET A 141 -14.14 -19.00 9.91
N ALA A 142 -15.40 -18.59 10.06
CA ALA A 142 -15.87 -17.97 11.30
C ALA A 142 -15.73 -18.87 12.53
N SER A 143 -15.84 -20.21 12.37
CA SER A 143 -15.59 -21.15 13.46
C SER A 143 -14.13 -21.09 13.92
N ILE A 144 -13.19 -21.07 12.96
CA ILE A 144 -11.74 -20.97 13.22
C ILE A 144 -11.44 -19.66 13.93
N MET A 145 -11.99 -18.54 13.44
CA MET A 145 -11.84 -17.22 14.09
C MET A 145 -12.36 -17.24 15.53
N ASN A 146 -13.47 -17.91 15.79
CA ASN A 146 -14.02 -18.04 17.14
C ASN A 146 -13.08 -18.85 18.05
N ASP A 147 -12.47 -19.91 17.55
CA ASP A 147 -11.52 -20.71 18.33
C ASP A 147 -10.22 -19.93 18.61
N SER A 148 -9.61 -19.29 17.61
CA SER A 148 -8.45 -18.40 17.83
C SER A 148 -8.76 -17.23 18.77
N SER A 149 -10.02 -16.76 18.79
CA SER A 149 -10.41 -15.66 19.68
C SER A 149 -10.41 -16.06 21.15
N LYS A 150 -10.61 -17.35 21.47
CA LYS A 150 -10.53 -17.84 22.85
C LYS A 150 -9.10 -17.70 23.37
N THR A 151 -8.10 -18.10 22.59
CA THR A 151 -6.68 -17.92 22.91
C THR A 151 -6.34 -16.44 23.15
N LEU A 152 -6.83 -15.54 22.28
CA LEU A 152 -6.65 -14.11 22.46
C LEU A 152 -7.28 -13.60 23.78
N LEU A 153 -8.47 -14.09 24.13
CA LEU A 153 -9.15 -13.73 25.38
C LEU A 153 -8.36 -14.21 26.60
N GLU A 154 -7.84 -15.43 26.58
CA GLU A 154 -6.99 -15.97 27.66
C GLU A 154 -5.73 -15.12 27.87
N VAL A 155 -5.07 -14.69 26.78
CA VAL A 155 -3.92 -13.78 26.84
C VAL A 155 -4.31 -12.43 27.44
N CYS A 156 -5.47 -11.88 27.05
CA CYS A 156 -5.99 -10.63 27.58
C CYS A 156 -6.32 -10.74 29.08
N GLU A 157 -6.99 -11.80 29.50
CA GLU A 157 -7.34 -12.06 30.90
C GLU A 157 -6.08 -12.19 31.77
N LYS A 158 -5.07 -12.91 31.29
CA LYS A 158 -3.77 -13.02 31.99
C LYS A 158 -3.12 -11.66 32.21
N HIS A 159 -3.05 -10.82 31.18
CA HIS A 159 -2.47 -9.48 31.32
C HIS A 159 -3.30 -8.58 32.26
N CYS A 160 -4.62 -8.69 32.19
CA CYS A 160 -5.52 -7.96 33.09
C CYS A 160 -5.33 -8.37 34.56
N ASN A 161 -5.27 -9.68 34.83
CA ASN A 161 -5.07 -10.23 36.18
C ASN A 161 -3.69 -9.86 36.75
N GLU A 162 -2.66 -9.79 35.89
CA GLU A 162 -1.32 -9.37 36.28
C GLU A 162 -1.15 -7.84 36.36
N GLY A 163 -2.18 -7.06 35.99
CA GLY A 163 -2.13 -5.60 35.93
C GLY A 163 -1.10 -5.06 34.94
N LYS A 164 -0.76 -5.83 33.90
CA LYS A 164 0.27 -5.48 32.90
C LYS A 164 -0.36 -4.90 31.64
N PRO A 165 0.32 -3.93 30.98
CA PRO A 165 -0.10 -3.47 29.67
C PRO A 165 0.01 -4.62 28.64
N LEU A 166 -1.00 -4.74 27.78
CA LEU A 166 -1.00 -5.67 26.65
C LEU A 166 -0.42 -4.97 25.41
N ASP A 167 0.56 -5.59 24.75
CA ASP A 167 0.92 -5.19 23.39
C ASP A 167 -0.17 -5.65 22.41
N ALA A 168 -1.09 -4.75 22.08
CA ALA A 168 -2.17 -5.02 21.16
C ALA A 168 -1.66 -5.42 19.76
N LYS A 169 -0.53 -4.87 19.30
CA LYS A 169 -0.02 -5.21 17.97
C LYS A 169 0.46 -6.65 17.91
N GLY A 170 1.23 -7.09 18.91
CA GLY A 170 1.66 -8.48 19.04
C GLY A 170 0.48 -9.43 19.19
N ALA A 171 -0.44 -9.12 20.12
CA ALA A 171 -1.59 -9.98 20.42
C ALA A 171 -2.52 -10.16 19.21
N PHE A 172 -2.96 -9.07 18.57
CA PHE A 172 -3.82 -9.18 17.38
C PHE A 172 -3.06 -9.69 16.15
N GLY A 173 -1.72 -9.51 16.11
CA GLY A 173 -0.85 -10.11 15.10
C GLY A 173 -0.85 -11.63 15.18
N ALA A 174 -0.60 -12.18 16.38
CA ALA A 174 -0.65 -13.62 16.63
C ALA A 174 -2.05 -14.20 16.33
N PHE A 175 -3.11 -13.56 16.80
CA PHE A 175 -4.49 -13.95 16.47
C PHE A 175 -4.73 -14.00 14.95
N THR A 176 -4.29 -12.98 14.22
CA THR A 176 -4.46 -12.93 12.76
C THR A 176 -3.66 -14.05 12.08
N MET A 177 -2.46 -14.35 12.58
CA MET A 177 -1.63 -15.44 12.07
C MET A 177 -2.31 -16.79 12.26
N ASP A 178 -2.79 -17.09 13.47
CA ASP A 178 -3.46 -18.35 13.78
C ASP A 178 -4.71 -18.54 12.92
N VAL A 179 -5.50 -17.47 12.72
CA VAL A 179 -6.66 -17.50 11.83
C VAL A 179 -6.26 -17.81 10.38
N ILE A 180 -5.20 -17.18 9.87
CA ILE A 180 -4.72 -17.43 8.50
C ILE A 180 -4.18 -18.85 8.38
N ALA A 181 -3.33 -19.29 9.32
CA ALA A 181 -2.72 -20.62 9.33
C ALA A 181 -3.77 -21.73 9.31
N SER A 182 -4.73 -21.64 10.24
CA SER A 182 -5.80 -22.63 10.37
C SER A 182 -6.79 -22.58 9.21
N SER A 183 -7.12 -21.39 8.67
CA SER A 183 -8.09 -21.28 7.57
C SER A 183 -7.52 -21.61 6.19
N ALA A 184 -6.26 -21.25 5.93
CA ALA A 184 -5.64 -21.40 4.61
C ALA A 184 -4.89 -22.74 4.47
N PHE A 185 -4.26 -23.23 5.55
CA PHE A 185 -3.37 -24.39 5.51
C PHE A 185 -3.86 -25.58 6.34
N TRP A 186 -4.99 -25.44 7.05
CA TRP A 186 -5.50 -26.44 8.00
C TRP A 186 -4.48 -26.75 9.12
N ASP A 187 -3.60 -25.80 9.43
CA ASP A 187 -2.60 -25.97 10.47
C ASP A 187 -3.03 -25.26 11.76
N GLN A 188 -2.94 -25.95 12.89
CA GLN A 188 -3.23 -25.37 14.20
C GLN A 188 -1.92 -24.86 14.77
N ILE A 189 -1.64 -23.58 14.50
CA ILE A 189 -0.52 -22.85 15.08
C ILE A 189 -1.02 -22.11 16.32
N ASP A 190 -0.19 -22.06 17.36
CA ASP A 190 -0.41 -21.27 18.57
C ASP A 190 0.66 -20.17 18.63
N SER A 191 0.49 -19.16 17.78
CA SER A 191 1.44 -18.04 17.67
C SER A 191 1.45 -17.16 18.91
N HIS A 192 0.46 -17.31 19.80
CA HIS A 192 0.38 -16.60 21.07
C HIS A 192 1.33 -17.18 22.12
N ASN A 193 1.50 -18.50 22.16
CA ASN A 193 2.34 -19.17 23.13
C ASN A 193 3.71 -19.62 22.58
N ASP A 194 3.85 -19.72 21.25
CA ASP A 194 5.12 -20.04 20.58
C ASP A 194 5.45 -19.04 19.45
N PRO A 195 6.10 -17.91 19.78
CA PRO A 195 6.45 -16.89 18.80
C PRO A 195 7.46 -17.35 17.74
N GLU A 196 8.21 -18.43 17.99
CA GLU A 196 9.21 -18.98 17.06
C GLU A 196 8.60 -19.96 16.04
N ASN A 197 7.35 -20.39 16.24
CA ASN A 197 6.61 -21.24 15.32
C ASN A 197 5.84 -20.43 14.24
N ASN A 198 6.35 -19.25 13.87
CA ASN A 198 5.85 -18.49 12.72
C ASN A 198 6.53 -19.02 11.44
N PRO A 199 5.78 -19.55 10.45
CA PRO A 199 6.34 -19.95 9.17
C PRO A 199 6.86 -18.77 8.33
#